data_AF-A0A482ZMR5-F1
#
_entry.id   AF-A0A482ZMR5-F1
#
_cell.length_a   1.000
_cell.length_b   1.000
_cell.length_c   1.000
_cell.angle_alpha   90.00
_cell.angle_beta   90.00
_cell.angle_gamma   90.00
#
_symmetry.space_group_name_H-M   'P 1'
#
loop_
_entity.id
_entity.type
_entity.pdbx_description
1 polymer ?
#
loop_
_entity_poly.entity_id
_entity_poly.type
_entity_poly.pdbx_seq_one_letter_code
_entity_poly.pdbx_strand_id
1 'polypeptide(L)'
;MTPEQQEIQSLKKQLWRAQMDNEILKKAHSLVCNGQSKHTMITKISKASKQYNTKELCRLFKHARSSYYYQVKDKPVNDNVNAMIKFIKQTAIEVGHTYGKRRMQVVLNNQGYNIGLYQTVTLMNKANVVAIRPRKRHYY
;
A
#
# COMPACT_ATOMS: atom_id res chain seq x y z
N MET A 1 19.56 43.84 -11.91
CA MET A 1 18.93 42.82 -12.76
C MET A 1 18.06 43.54 -13.75
N THR A 2 18.35 43.45 -15.06
CA THR A 2 17.50 44.05 -16.09
C THR A 2 16.19 43.25 -16.24
N PRO A 3 15.10 43.86 -16.74
CA PRO A 3 13.84 43.14 -16.99
C PRO A 3 14.05 41.91 -17.89
N GLU A 4 14.90 42.05 -18.91
CA GLU A 4 15.29 40.97 -19.81
C GLU A 4 16.00 39.82 -19.07
N GLN A 5 16.90 40.13 -18.13
CA GLN A 5 17.57 39.10 -17.31
C GLN A 5 16.58 38.37 -16.40
N GLN A 6 15.58 39.07 -15.85
CA GLN A 6 14.51 38.46 -15.05
C GLN A 6 13.65 37.52 -15.89
N GLU A 7 13.30 37.94 -17.11
CA GLU A 7 12.52 37.13 -18.05
C GLU A 7 13.26 35.87 -18.47
N ILE A 8 14.53 35.99 -18.85
CA ILE A 8 15.40 34.84 -19.19
C ILE A 8 15.48 33.87 -18.01
N GLN A 9 15.61 34.38 -16.78
CA GLN A 9 15.65 33.53 -15.58
C GLN A 9 14.32 32.79 -15.36
N SER A 10 13.19 33.49 -15.53
CA SER A 10 11.86 32.89 -15.43
C SER A 10 11.66 31.78 -16.47
N LEU A 11 12.01 32.05 -17.73
CA LEU A 11 11.88 31.10 -18.84
C LEU A 11 12.76 29.86 -18.63
N LYS A 12 14.05 30.04 -18.27
CA LYS A 12 14.95 28.93 -17.93
C LYS A 12 14.38 28.05 -16.81
N LYS A 13 13.79 28.67 -15.79
CA LYS A 13 13.15 27.97 -14.69
C LYS A 13 11.91 27.18 -15.12
N GLN A 14 11.10 27.72 -16.02
CA GLN A 14 9.94 27.03 -16.57
C GLN A 14 10.35 25.84 -17.43
N LEU A 15 11.34 26.02 -18.30
CA LEU A 15 11.86 24.97 -19.18
C LEU A 15 12.46 23.82 -18.38
N TRP A 16 13.29 24.12 -17.37
CA TRP A 16 13.85 23.11 -16.47
C TRP A 16 12.75 22.30 -15.77
N ARG A 17 11.68 22.97 -15.30
CA ARG A 17 10.54 22.29 -14.67
C ARG A 17 9.80 21.37 -15.64
N ALA A 18 9.52 21.84 -16.86
CA ALA A 18 8.82 21.05 -17.87
C ALA A 18 9.62 19.81 -18.29
N GLN A 19 10.95 19.96 -18.44
CA GLN A 19 11.85 18.84 -18.71
C GLN A 19 11.81 17.82 -17.57
N MET A 20 11.91 18.27 -16.32
CA MET A 20 11.83 17.40 -15.15
C MET A 20 10.48 16.66 -15.07
N ASP A 21 9.36 17.36 -15.29
CA ASP A 21 8.02 16.79 -15.27
C ASP A 21 7.86 15.69 -16.35
N ASN A 22 8.39 15.93 -17.56
CA ASN A 22 8.40 14.94 -18.64
C ASN A 22 9.25 13.70 -18.31
N GLU A 23 10.43 13.89 -17.72
CA GLU A 23 11.29 12.79 -17.29
C GLU A 23 10.61 11.93 -16.22
N ILE A 24 9.89 12.54 -15.28
CA ILE A 24 9.09 11.80 -14.29
C ILE A 24 8.02 10.97 -15.00
N LEU A 25 7.26 11.54 -15.94
CA LEU A 25 6.19 10.83 -16.63
C LEU A 25 6.71 9.67 -17.48
N LYS A 26 7.84 9.84 -18.18
CA LYS A 26 8.48 8.75 -18.92
C LYS A 26 8.87 7.58 -18.02
N LYS A 27 9.49 7.86 -16.87
CA LYS A 27 9.85 6.83 -15.88
C LYS A 27 8.64 6.21 -15.21
N ALA A 28 7.60 7.00 -14.98
CA ALA A 28 6.37 6.57 -14.32
C ALA A 28 5.46 5.74 -15.22
N HIS A 29 5.62 5.80 -16.55
CA HIS A 29 4.72 5.16 -17.52
C HIS A 29 4.49 3.67 -17.23
N SER A 30 5.52 2.92 -16.82
CA SER A 30 5.38 1.50 -16.46
C SER A 30 4.71 1.26 -15.10
N LEU A 31 4.73 2.24 -14.21
CA LEU A 31 4.18 2.16 -12.84
C LEU A 31 2.71 2.62 -12.78
N VAL A 32 2.35 3.54 -13.66
CA VAL A 32 1.03 4.14 -13.79
C VAL A 32 0.18 3.24 -14.70
N CYS A 33 -0.80 2.56 -14.10
CA CYS A 33 -1.79 1.79 -14.86
C CYS A 33 -3.15 2.50 -14.80
N ASN A 34 -3.96 2.30 -15.83
CA ASN A 34 -5.34 2.79 -15.88
C ASN A 34 -6.13 2.30 -14.66
N GLY A 35 -6.90 3.20 -14.03
CA GLY A 35 -7.72 2.91 -12.85
C GLY A 35 -7.00 3.07 -11.49
N GLN A 36 -5.71 3.38 -11.46
CA GLN A 36 -5.02 3.68 -10.20
C GLN A 36 -5.41 5.07 -9.66
N SER A 37 -5.50 5.19 -8.34
CA SER A 37 -5.67 6.51 -7.71
C SER A 37 -4.39 7.35 -7.83
N LYS A 38 -4.53 8.68 -7.90
CA LYS A 38 -3.39 9.62 -7.91
C LYS A 38 -2.43 9.38 -6.76
N HIS A 39 -2.95 9.10 -5.56
CA HIS A 39 -2.13 8.77 -4.40
C HIS A 39 -1.28 7.52 -4.66
N THR A 40 -1.89 6.43 -5.11
CA THR A 40 -1.19 5.17 -5.38
C THR A 40 -0.06 5.37 -6.38
N MET A 41 -0.31 6.15 -7.43
CA MET A 41 0.72 6.51 -8.43
C MET A 41 1.87 7.29 -7.80
N ILE A 42 1.58 8.34 -7.04
CA ILE A 42 2.60 9.15 -6.34
C ILE A 42 3.44 8.28 -5.40
N THR A 43 2.81 7.39 -4.62
CA THR A 43 3.51 6.49 -3.70
C THR A 43 4.43 5.52 -4.44
N LYS A 44 3.98 4.95 -5.57
CA LYS A 44 4.80 4.04 -6.38
C LYS A 44 6.01 4.75 -6.98
N ILE A 45 5.82 5.93 -7.55
CA ILE A 45 6.89 6.72 -8.18
C ILE A 45 7.90 7.17 -7.12
N SER A 46 7.42 7.65 -5.96
CA SER A 46 8.28 8.04 -4.84
C SER A 46 9.12 6.85 -4.32
N LYS A 47 8.55 5.64 -4.27
CA LYS A 47 9.29 4.42 -3.89
C LYS A 47 10.32 4.00 -4.93
N ALA A 48 9.99 4.09 -6.23
CA ALA A 48 10.88 3.71 -7.32
C ALA A 48 12.01 4.72 -7.56
N SER A 49 11.73 6.01 -7.33
CA SER A 49 12.65 7.11 -7.63
C SER A 49 12.76 8.05 -6.42
N LYS A 50 13.71 7.74 -5.52
CA LYS A 50 13.98 8.54 -4.31
C LYS A 50 14.48 9.96 -4.59
N GLN A 51 14.91 10.23 -5.83
CA GLN A 51 15.38 11.54 -6.26
C GLN A 51 14.28 12.61 -6.35
N TYR A 52 13.02 12.22 -6.53
CA TYR A 52 11.91 13.16 -6.71
C TYR A 52 11.20 13.43 -5.38
N ASN A 53 10.94 14.70 -5.09
CA ASN A 53 10.24 15.09 -3.87
C ASN A 53 8.73 14.83 -4.01
N THR A 54 8.09 14.32 -2.95
CA THR A 54 6.63 14.18 -2.84
C THR A 54 5.88 15.46 -3.19
N LYS A 55 6.44 16.64 -2.87
CA LYS A 55 5.87 17.95 -3.25
C LYS A 55 5.75 18.11 -4.77
N GLU A 56 6.80 17.74 -5.50
CA GLU A 56 6.86 17.86 -6.96
C GLU A 56 5.92 16.86 -7.62
N LEU A 57 5.90 15.62 -7.12
CA LEU A 57 4.97 14.59 -7.58
C LEU A 57 3.51 15.00 -7.36
N CYS A 58 3.16 15.51 -6.17
CA CYS A 58 1.81 16.00 -5.90
C CYS A 58 1.41 17.13 -6.85
N ARG A 59 2.33 18.06 -7.13
CA ARG A 59 2.10 19.14 -8.09
C ARG A 59 1.86 18.60 -9.51
N LEU A 60 2.70 17.67 -9.97
CA LEU A 60 2.60 17.05 -11.29
C LEU A 60 1.25 16.38 -11.52
N PHE A 61 0.80 15.57 -10.55
CA PHE A 61 -0.48 14.85 -10.62
C PHE A 61 -1.71 15.71 -10.26
N LYS A 62 -1.51 17.02 -10.01
CA LYS A 62 -2.56 17.93 -9.52
C LYS A 62 -3.29 17.32 -8.31
N HIS A 63 -2.53 16.90 -7.31
CA HIS A 63 -3.00 16.30 -6.07
C HIS A 63 -2.60 17.16 -4.87
N ALA A 64 -3.52 17.38 -3.93
CA ALA A 64 -3.26 18.19 -2.75
C ALA A 64 -2.27 17.48 -1.81
N ARG A 65 -1.22 18.18 -1.37
CA ARG A 65 -0.22 17.63 -0.44
C ARG A 65 -0.85 17.17 0.88
N SER A 66 -1.80 17.94 1.40
CA SER A 66 -2.55 17.58 2.61
C SER A 66 -3.30 16.28 2.44
N SER A 67 -4.00 16.09 1.31
CA SER A 67 -4.70 14.85 0.98
C SER A 67 -3.75 13.66 0.90
N TYR A 68 -2.55 13.85 0.33
CA TYR A 68 -1.53 12.80 0.28
C TYR A 68 -1.16 12.34 1.69
N TYR A 69 -0.73 13.27 2.55
CA TYR A 69 -0.34 12.92 3.92
C TYR A 69 -1.50 12.43 4.78
N TYR A 70 -2.72 12.88 4.53
CA TYR A 70 -3.91 12.37 5.22
C TYR A 70 -4.18 10.90 4.92
N GLN A 71 -3.88 10.44 3.71
CA GLN A 71 -4.01 9.03 3.32
C GLN A 71 -2.82 8.18 3.77
N VAL A 72 -1.63 8.78 3.87
CA VAL A 72 -0.44 8.14 4.44
C VAL A 72 -0.55 7.98 5.95
N LYS A 73 -1.20 8.92 6.63
CA LYS A 73 -1.42 8.85 8.07
C LYS A 73 -2.25 7.59 8.34
N ASP A 74 -1.73 6.72 9.19
CA ASP A 74 -2.39 5.47 9.56
C ASP A 74 -3.82 5.79 10.01
N LYS A 75 -4.79 5.39 9.19
CA LYS A 75 -6.17 5.40 9.62
C LYS A 75 -6.24 4.43 10.80
N PRO A 76 -6.89 4.79 11.92
CA PRO A 76 -7.07 3.85 13.01
C PRO A 76 -7.69 2.59 12.42
N VAL A 77 -6.93 1.49 12.43
CA VAL A 77 -7.44 0.19 12.02
C VAL A 77 -8.59 -0.09 12.96
N ASN A 78 -9.78 -0.34 12.40
CA ASN A 78 -10.99 -0.65 13.16
C ASN A 78 -10.61 -1.61 14.31
N ASP A 79 -10.85 -1.21 15.56
CA ASP A 79 -10.40 -1.94 16.74
C ASP A 79 -10.85 -3.41 16.71
N ASN A 80 -12.01 -3.67 16.11
CA ASN A 80 -12.53 -5.02 15.88
C ASN A 80 -11.60 -5.87 15.00
N VAL A 81 -11.01 -5.28 13.95
CA VAL A 81 -10.05 -5.98 13.07
C VAL A 81 -8.77 -6.31 13.82
N ASN A 82 -8.28 -5.41 14.67
CA ASN A 82 -7.11 -5.67 15.51
C ASN A 82 -7.40 -6.76 16.54
N ALA A 83 -8.58 -6.76 17.16
CA ALA A 83 -9.02 -7.80 18.07
C ALA A 83 -9.09 -9.17 17.37
N MET A 84 -9.69 -9.23 16.18
CA MET A 84 -9.74 -10.45 15.36
C MET A 84 -8.34 -10.96 14.98
N ILE A 85 -7.42 -10.07 14.61
CA ILE A 85 -6.03 -10.46 14.29
C ILE A 85 -5.33 -11.04 15.52
N LYS A 86 -5.48 -10.40 16.69
CA LYS A 86 -4.91 -10.91 17.95
C LYS A 86 -5.47 -12.29 18.28
N PHE A 87 -6.79 -12.45 18.17
CA PHE A 87 -7.45 -13.73 18.41
C PHE A 87 -6.96 -14.83 17.47
N ILE A 88 -6.84 -14.54 16.16
CA ILE A 88 -6.29 -15.51 15.18
C ILE A 88 -4.87 -15.96 15.55
N LYS A 89 -4.01 -15.02 15.98
CA LYS A 89 -2.65 -15.38 16.41
C LYS A 89 -2.65 -16.29 17.63
N GLN A 90 -3.50 -15.97 18.61
CA GLN A 90 -3.64 -16.75 19.83
C GLN A 90 -4.14 -18.17 19.54
N THR A 91 -5.24 -18.30 18.80
CA THR A 91 -5.78 -19.60 18.38
C THR A 91 -4.77 -20.39 17.56
N ALA A 92 -4.01 -19.75 16.69
CA ALA A 92 -3.00 -20.42 15.88
C ALA A 92 -1.89 -21.06 16.75
N ILE A 93 -1.46 -20.38 17.81
CA ILE A 93 -0.48 -20.92 18.76
C ILE A 93 -1.07 -22.10 19.53
N GLU A 94 -2.29 -21.95 20.04
CA GLU A 94 -3.00 -22.99 20.82
C GLU A 94 -3.16 -24.31 20.04
N VAL A 95 -3.46 -24.21 18.74
CA VAL A 95 -3.68 -25.39 17.87
C VAL A 95 -2.42 -25.82 17.09
N GLY A 96 -1.26 -25.25 17.42
CA GLY A 96 0.03 -25.59 16.78
C GLY A 96 0.05 -25.32 15.28
N HIS A 97 -0.56 -24.23 14.83
CA HIS A 97 -0.67 -23.82 13.43
C HIS A 97 -1.33 -24.86 12.50
N THR A 98 -2.14 -25.78 13.03
CA THR A 98 -2.81 -26.81 12.23
C THR A 98 -4.03 -26.25 11.46
N TYR A 99 -4.64 -25.17 11.97
CA TYR A 99 -5.92 -24.69 11.46
C TYR A 99 -5.76 -23.82 10.22
N GLY A 100 -6.30 -24.32 9.10
CA GLY A 100 -6.49 -23.54 7.88
C GLY A 100 -7.74 -22.66 7.90
N LYS A 101 -7.92 -21.89 6.82
CA LYS A 101 -9.01 -20.89 6.66
C LYS A 101 -10.41 -21.38 7.04
N ARG A 102 -10.77 -22.64 6.74
CA ARG A 102 -12.09 -23.20 7.04
C ARG A 102 -12.29 -23.42 8.55
N ARG A 103 -11.31 -24.02 9.22
CA ARG A 103 -11.39 -24.26 10.66
C ARG A 103 -11.30 -22.94 11.43
N MET A 104 -10.42 -22.05 11.00
CA MET A 104 -10.28 -20.72 11.60
C MET A 104 -11.57 -19.89 11.48
N GLN A 105 -12.28 -19.98 10.36
CA GLN A 105 -13.58 -19.30 10.19
C GLN A 105 -14.61 -19.80 11.20
N VAL A 106 -14.72 -21.12 11.41
CA VAL A 106 -15.65 -21.68 12.40
C VAL A 106 -15.34 -21.17 13.80
N VAL A 107 -14.06 -21.15 14.20
CA VAL A 107 -13.67 -20.61 15.51
C VAL A 107 -14.03 -19.13 15.64
N LEU A 108 -13.78 -18.32 14.60
CA LEU A 108 -14.13 -16.89 14.60
C LEU A 108 -15.64 -16.66 14.68
N ASN A 109 -16.43 -17.45 13.95
CA ASN A 109 -17.89 -17.36 13.98
C ASN A 109 -18.44 -17.79 15.35
N ASN A 110 -17.88 -18.84 15.96
CA ASN A 110 -18.25 -19.28 17.31
C ASN A 110 -17.92 -18.22 18.37
N GLN A 111 -16.89 -17.42 18.14
CA GLN A 111 -16.52 -16.27 18.97
C GLN A 111 -17.42 -15.04 18.73
N GLY A 112 -18.38 -15.11 17.81
CA GLY A 112 -19.32 -14.03 17.50
C GLY A 112 -18.90 -13.11 16.35
N TYR A 113 -17.73 -13.34 15.73
CA TYR A 113 -17.30 -12.61 14.54
C TYR A 113 -17.88 -13.28 13.29
N ASN A 114 -19.12 -12.94 12.91
CA ASN A 114 -19.76 -13.50 11.72
C ASN A 114 -19.03 -13.06 10.43
N ILE A 115 -18.07 -13.86 9.97
CA ILE A 115 -17.22 -13.55 8.82
C ILE A 115 -17.23 -14.64 7.74
N GLY A 116 -17.07 -14.20 6.49
CA GLY A 116 -16.92 -15.10 5.35
C GLY A 116 -15.49 -15.63 5.18
N LEU A 117 -15.35 -16.75 4.46
CA LEU A 117 -14.07 -17.41 4.18
C LEU A 117 -12.99 -16.46 3.62
N TYR A 118 -13.37 -15.58 2.68
CA TYR A 118 -12.42 -14.66 2.06
C TYR A 118 -11.88 -13.65 3.06
N GLN A 119 -12.73 -13.12 3.94
CA GLN A 119 -12.31 -12.22 5.00
C GLN A 119 -11.38 -12.93 5.99
N THR A 120 -11.68 -14.18 6.36
CA THR A 120 -10.80 -15.01 7.19
C THR A 120 -9.42 -15.15 6.57
N VAL A 121 -9.32 -15.42 5.26
CA VAL A 121 -8.03 -15.49 4.55
C VAL A 121 -7.28 -14.16 4.64
N THR A 122 -7.96 -13.04 4.39
CA THR A 122 -7.34 -11.71 4.50
C THR A 122 -6.83 -11.44 5.92
N LEU A 123 -7.60 -11.81 6.94
CA LEU A 123 -7.21 -11.64 8.35
C LEU A 123 -6.04 -12.56 8.73
N MET A 124 -6.03 -13.82 8.28
CA MET A 124 -4.91 -14.74 8.48
C MET A 124 -3.62 -14.22 7.83
N ASN A 125 -3.71 -13.68 6.61
CA ASN A 125 -2.57 -13.07 5.92
C ASN A 125 -2.06 -11.82 6.66
N LYS A 126 -2.96 -10.94 7.13
CA LYS A 126 -2.60 -9.80 7.97
C LYS A 126 -1.96 -10.23 9.30
N ALA A 127 -2.39 -11.36 9.85
CA ALA A 127 -1.84 -11.95 11.06
C ALA A 127 -0.51 -12.70 10.84
N ASN A 128 -0.08 -12.88 9.59
CA ASN A 128 1.05 -13.73 9.19
C ASN A 128 0.92 -15.19 9.70
N VAL A 129 -0.30 -15.72 9.74
CA VAL A 129 -0.56 -17.10 10.16
C VAL A 129 -0.77 -17.98 8.93
N VAL A 130 0.08 -19.01 8.80
CA VAL A 130 -0.03 -20.04 7.76
C VAL A 130 -0.26 -21.38 8.41
N ALA A 131 -1.21 -22.15 7.87
CA ALA A 131 -1.50 -23.48 8.37
C ALA A 131 -0.47 -24.50 7.89
N ILE A 132 0.06 -25.30 8.81
CA ILE A 132 0.96 -26.40 8.53
C ILE A 132 0.21 -27.46 7.70
N ARG A 133 0.84 -27.92 6.63
CA ARG A 133 0.35 -29.04 5.82
C ARG A 133 1.40 -30.15 5.81
N PRO A 134 1.16 -31.28 6.48
CA PRO A 134 2.10 -32.39 6.43
C PRO A 134 2.13 -32.94 5.00
N ARG A 135 3.32 -32.95 4.38
CA ARG A 135 3.55 -33.58 3.08
C ARG A 135 4.06 -35.00 3.32
N LYS A 136 3.40 -36.00 2.74
CA LYS A 136 3.90 -37.38 2.75
C LYS A 136 5.25 -37.41 2.00
N ARG A 137 6.27 -38.00 2.61
CA ARG A 137 7.55 -38.27 1.93
C ARG A 137 7.33 -39.39 0.92
N HIS A 138 7.77 -39.19 -0.31
CA HIS A 138 7.79 -40.25 -1.32
C HIS A 138 8.97 -41.17 -1.01
N TYR A 139 8.71 -42.46 -0.89
CA TYR A 139 9.76 -43.48 -0.80
C TYR A 139 10.03 -43.99 -2.21
N TYR A 140 11.31 -44.03 -2.58
CA TYR A 140 11.80 -44.64 -3.84
C TYR A 140 11.99 -46.14 -3.65
#